data_AF-A0A4R1BLD0-F1
#
_entry.id   AF-A0A4R1BLD0-F1
#
_cell.length_a   1.000
_cell.length_b   1.000
_cell.length_c   1.000
_cell.angle_alpha   90.00
_cell.angle_beta   90.00
_cell.angle_gamma   90.00
#
_symmetry.space_group_name_H-M   'P 1'
#
loop_
_entity.id
_entity.type
_entity.pdbx_description
1 polymer ?
#
loop_
_entity_poly.entity_id
_entity_poly.type
_entity_poly.pdbx_seq_one_letter_code
_entity_poly.pdbx_strand_id
1 'polypeptide(L)'
;MKKVYLLACFFLLATAGFAQPKFKIDKNTGLVTVAGKPAFRYERDGCGLGDGMCGYDVYDTSGTRVLRILMKTQQSRRLITHENPKGEVSYFQFLFVQSKQSADVASVAGWERSMVSFILQHKLFRNGLLDAERAEEFILLYGTPYSSLLPY
;
A
#
# COMPACT_ATOMS: atom_id res chain seq x y z
N MET A 1 25.63 -32.81 42.13
CA MET A 1 24.99 -33.07 40.81
C MET A 1 23.68 -32.28 40.69
N LYS A 2 23.71 -30.95 40.45
CA LYS A 2 22.51 -30.11 40.32
C LYS A 2 22.80 -28.76 39.62
N LYS A 3 23.43 -28.70 38.43
CA LYS A 3 23.68 -27.40 37.75
C LYS A 3 23.74 -27.47 36.22
N VAL A 4 22.88 -28.26 35.55
CA VAL A 4 22.90 -28.31 34.07
C VAL A 4 21.53 -28.08 33.40
N TYR A 5 20.41 -28.08 34.14
CA TYR A 5 19.08 -28.01 33.52
C TYR A 5 18.55 -26.59 33.23
N LEU A 6 19.29 -25.53 33.54
CA LEU A 6 18.78 -24.15 33.43
C LEU A 6 19.15 -23.43 32.12
N LEU A 7 20.05 -23.97 31.29
CA LEU A 7 20.44 -23.34 30.02
C LEU A 7 19.56 -23.75 28.81
N ALA A 8 18.78 -24.83 28.91
CA ALA A 8 17.98 -25.34 27.80
C ALA A 8 16.63 -24.61 27.62
N CYS A 9 16.18 -23.82 28.61
CA CYS A 9 14.92 -23.07 28.51
C CYS A 9 15.05 -21.70 27.82
N PHE A 10 16.25 -21.20 27.56
CA PHE A 10 16.45 -19.85 27.01
C PHE A 10 16.39 -19.79 25.47
N PHE A 11 16.43 -20.94 24.78
CA PHE A 11 16.41 -20.99 23.30
C PHE A 11 15.01 -21.09 22.68
N LEU A 12 13.95 -21.22 23.47
CA LEU A 12 12.58 -21.36 22.97
C LEU A 12 11.81 -20.03 22.81
N LEU A 13 12.42 -18.90 23.15
CA LEU A 13 11.76 -17.57 23.11
C LEU A 13 12.10 -16.73 21.87
N ALA A 14 12.92 -17.24 20.94
CA ALA A 14 13.43 -16.44 19.81
C ALA A 14 12.67 -16.62 18.49
N THR A 15 11.55 -17.35 18.44
CA THR A 15 10.78 -17.58 17.20
C THR A 15 9.39 -16.97 17.22
N ALA A 16 9.21 -15.81 17.87
CA ALA A 16 8.13 -14.91 17.50
C ALA A 16 8.46 -14.27 16.14
N GLY A 17 8.53 -15.09 15.09
CA GLY A 17 8.60 -14.64 13.73
C GLY A 17 7.39 -13.75 13.48
N PHE A 18 7.65 -12.50 13.08
CA PHE A 18 6.65 -11.53 12.69
C PHE A 18 5.86 -12.06 11.48
N ALA A 19 4.86 -12.91 11.72
CA ALA A 19 3.92 -13.29 10.69
C ALA A 19 3.13 -12.03 10.32
N GLN A 20 3.32 -11.51 9.09
CA GLN A 20 2.48 -10.42 8.60
C GLN A 20 1.02 -10.85 8.76
N PRO A 21 0.16 -10.00 9.35
CA PRO A 21 -1.24 -10.36 9.56
C PRO A 21 -1.86 -10.76 8.21
N LYS A 22 -2.31 -12.01 8.09
CA LYS A 22 -3.06 -12.46 6.91
C LYS A 22 -4.32 -11.59 6.82
N PHE A 23 -4.39 -10.75 5.79
CA PHE A 23 -5.59 -9.99 5.48
C PHE A 23 -6.51 -10.77 4.55
N LYS A 24 -7.80 -10.45 4.60
CA LYS A 24 -8.80 -10.94 3.65
C LYS A 24 -9.45 -9.74 2.97
N ILE A 25 -9.77 -9.92 1.69
CA ILE A 25 -10.53 -8.97 0.89
C ILE A 25 -11.86 -9.63 0.58
N ASP A 26 -12.96 -9.01 0.97
CA ASP A 26 -14.28 -9.34 0.43
C ASP A 26 -14.40 -8.75 -0.97
N LYS A 27 -14.47 -9.62 -1.98
CA LYS A 27 -14.50 -9.22 -3.39
C LYS A 27 -15.78 -8.49 -3.80
N ASN A 28 -16.88 -8.67 -3.06
CA ASN A 28 -18.17 -8.06 -3.40
C ASN A 28 -18.25 -6.63 -2.86
N THR A 29 -17.68 -6.39 -1.68
CA THR A 29 -17.79 -5.10 -0.98
C THR A 29 -16.51 -4.28 -0.99
N GLY A 30 -15.37 -4.89 -1.37
CA GLY A 30 -14.05 -4.29 -1.25
C GLY A 30 -13.58 -4.12 0.20
N LEU A 31 -14.26 -4.76 1.16
CA LEU A 31 -13.91 -4.67 2.57
C LEU A 31 -12.63 -5.46 2.86
N VAL A 32 -11.64 -4.78 3.43
CA VAL A 32 -10.40 -5.38 3.90
C VAL A 32 -10.52 -5.66 5.39
N THR A 33 -10.27 -6.91 5.78
CA THR A 33 -10.23 -7.34 7.17
C THR A 33 -8.86 -7.88 7.56
N VAL A 34 -8.41 -7.52 8.75
CA VAL A 34 -7.15 -7.97 9.33
C VAL A 34 -7.45 -8.66 10.65
N ALA A 35 -7.05 -9.93 10.79
CA ALA A 35 -7.35 -10.75 11.97
C ALA A 35 -8.85 -10.73 12.36
N GLY A 36 -9.74 -10.71 11.35
CA GLY A 36 -11.20 -10.70 11.55
C GLY A 36 -11.82 -9.34 11.88
N LYS A 37 -11.02 -8.27 11.99
CA LYS A 37 -11.52 -6.91 12.22
C LYS A 37 -11.53 -6.09 10.92
N PRO A 38 -12.57 -5.28 10.67
CA PRO A 38 -12.57 -4.32 9.56
C PRO A 38 -11.38 -3.35 9.67
N ALA A 39 -10.65 -3.16 8.58
CA ALA A 39 -9.52 -2.23 8.51
C ALA A 39 -9.88 -0.99 7.66
N PHE A 40 -10.35 -1.21 6.45
CA PHE A 40 -10.82 -0.17 5.53
C PHE A 40 -11.61 -0.83 4.40
N ARG A 41 -12.27 -0.05 3.57
CA ARG A 41 -12.97 -0.51 2.37
C ARG A 41 -12.44 0.24 1.17
N TYR A 42 -12.48 -0.34 -0.01
CA TYR A 42 -12.22 0.40 -1.24
C TYR A 42 -13.24 0.08 -2.32
N GLU A 43 -13.38 0.99 -3.26
CA GLU A 43 -14.19 0.84 -4.47
C GLU A 43 -13.28 0.99 -5.68
N ARG A 44 -13.48 0.14 -6.69
CA ARG A 44 -12.76 0.25 -7.96
C ARG A 44 -13.47 1.25 -8.85
N ASP A 45 -12.71 2.06 -9.55
CA ASP A 45 -13.20 3.04 -10.52
C ASP A 45 -12.36 3.00 -11.80
N GLY A 46 -13.00 3.10 -12.97
CA GLY A 46 -12.31 3.21 -14.26
C GLY A 46 -11.46 1.99 -14.66
N CYS A 47 -11.80 0.78 -14.22
CA CYS A 47 -11.04 -0.44 -14.53
C CYS A 47 -11.73 -1.32 -15.59
N GLY A 48 -12.68 -0.79 -16.35
CA GLY A 48 -13.40 -1.47 -17.42
C GLY A 48 -12.71 -1.39 -18.79
N LEU A 49 -13.22 -2.16 -19.76
CA LEU A 49 -12.80 -2.07 -21.16
C LEU A 49 -13.17 -0.69 -21.72
N GLY A 50 -12.16 0.13 -22.05
CA GLY A 50 -12.34 1.48 -22.60
C GLY A 50 -12.04 2.61 -21.61
N ASP A 51 -11.83 2.28 -20.33
CA ASP A 51 -11.45 3.27 -19.33
C ASP A 51 -9.94 3.56 -19.41
N GLY A 52 -9.59 4.84 -19.50
CA GLY A 52 -8.19 5.28 -19.65
C GLY A 52 -7.35 5.21 -18.38
N MET A 53 -7.96 5.01 -17.20
CA MET A 53 -7.25 5.02 -15.92
C MET A 53 -8.00 4.24 -14.84
N CYS A 54 -7.41 3.12 -14.41
CA CYS A 54 -7.92 2.33 -13.28
C CYS A 54 -7.50 2.99 -11.95
N GLY A 55 -8.44 3.06 -11.01
CA GLY A 55 -8.21 3.67 -9.70
C GLY A 55 -9.04 3.01 -8.60
N TYR A 56 -8.72 3.40 -7.37
CA TYR A 56 -9.37 2.92 -6.16
C TYR A 56 -9.69 4.11 -5.26
N ASP A 57 -10.96 4.28 -4.91
CA ASP A 57 -11.34 5.14 -3.79
C ASP A 57 -11.27 4.32 -2.51
N VAL A 58 -10.52 4.79 -1.52
CA VAL A 58 -10.38 4.10 -0.22
C VAL A 58 -11.12 4.88 0.85
N TYR A 59 -11.91 4.14 1.62
CA TYR A 59 -12.78 4.64 2.66
C TYR A 59 -12.35 4.07 4.02
N ASP A 60 -12.41 4.91 5.03
CA ASP A 60 -12.31 4.46 6.41
C ASP A 60 -13.58 3.69 6.83
N THR A 61 -13.57 3.10 8.02
CA THR A 61 -14.72 2.32 8.52
C THR A 61 -15.93 3.17 8.88
N SER A 62 -15.80 4.51 8.91
CA SER A 62 -16.93 5.44 9.06
C SER A 62 -17.65 5.69 7.72
N GLY A 63 -17.05 5.26 6.60
CA GLY A 63 -17.54 5.53 5.25
C GLY A 63 -17.01 6.82 4.64
N THR A 64 -16.06 7.49 5.30
CA THR A 64 -15.43 8.70 4.76
C THR A 64 -14.34 8.31 3.78
N ARG A 65 -14.35 8.93 2.60
CA ARG A 65 -13.27 8.75 1.61
C ARG A 65 -12.01 9.48 2.06
N VAL A 66 -10.92 8.74 2.22
CA VAL A 66 -9.67 9.25 2.77
C VAL A 66 -8.49 9.18 1.79
N LEU A 67 -8.52 8.26 0.82
CA LEU A 67 -7.52 8.15 -0.24
C LEU A 67 -8.17 7.97 -1.60
N ARG A 68 -7.54 8.51 -2.64
CA ARG A 68 -7.72 8.07 -4.02
C ARG A 68 -6.39 7.51 -4.51
N ILE A 69 -6.40 6.29 -5.02
CA ILE A 69 -5.20 5.64 -5.54
C ILE A 69 -5.37 5.46 -7.04
N LEU A 70 -4.50 6.08 -7.83
CA LEU A 70 -4.54 6.02 -9.29
C LEU A 70 -3.43 5.12 -9.81
N MET A 71 -3.75 4.34 -10.82
CA MET A 71 -2.77 3.59 -11.59
C MET A 71 -2.32 4.43 -12.77
N LYS A 72 -1.02 4.72 -12.85
CA LYS A 72 -0.46 5.56 -13.89
C LYS A 72 0.73 4.87 -14.52
N THR A 73 0.88 5.08 -15.81
CA THR A 73 2.09 4.75 -16.56
C THR A 73 2.68 6.05 -17.07
N GLN A 74 3.99 6.20 -16.91
CA GLN A 74 4.71 7.37 -17.35
C GLN A 74 5.96 6.96 -18.09
N GLN A 75 6.22 7.66 -19.20
CA GLN A 75 7.45 7.54 -19.96
C GLN A 75 8.29 8.79 -19.74
N SER A 76 9.59 8.60 -19.49
CA SER A 76 10.53 9.70 -19.35
C SER A 76 11.92 9.30 -19.81
N ARG A 77 12.62 10.22 -20.50
CA ARG A 77 14.01 10.00 -20.91
C ARG A 77 14.93 9.70 -19.72
N ARG A 78 14.60 10.22 -18.53
CA ARG A 78 15.37 10.01 -17.29
C ARG A 78 15.31 8.56 -16.78
N LEU A 79 14.34 7.79 -17.23
CA LEU A 79 14.15 6.39 -16.84
C LEU A 79 14.74 5.41 -17.87
N ILE A 80 15.28 5.92 -18.99
CA ILE A 80 15.86 5.07 -20.03
C ILE A 80 17.17 4.48 -19.51
N THR A 81 17.21 3.16 -19.44
CA THR A 81 18.42 2.38 -19.11
C THR A 81 18.54 1.21 -20.09
N HIS A 82 19.64 0.45 -20.03
CA HIS A 82 19.78 -0.78 -20.81
C HIS A 82 18.65 -1.79 -20.50
N GLU A 83 18.20 -1.85 -19.25
CA GLU A 83 17.13 -2.75 -18.80
C GLU A 83 15.72 -2.15 -19.01
N ASN A 84 15.61 -0.82 -19.11
CA ASN A 84 14.37 -0.11 -19.40
C ASN A 84 14.54 0.81 -20.64
N PRO A 85 14.69 0.26 -21.86
CA PRO A 85 14.96 1.05 -23.05
C PRO A 85 13.80 1.99 -23.43
N LYS A 86 12.58 1.70 -22.95
CA LYS A 86 11.40 2.55 -23.18
C LYS A 86 11.30 3.72 -22.19
N GLY A 87 12.07 3.68 -21.10
CA GLY A 87 11.96 4.66 -20.01
C GLY A 87 10.56 4.72 -19.40
N GLU A 88 9.86 3.59 -19.37
CA GLU A 88 8.49 3.49 -18.89
C GLU A 88 8.46 3.00 -17.44
N VAL A 89 7.59 3.58 -16.61
CA VAL A 89 7.30 3.10 -15.26
C VAL A 89 5.81 3.14 -15.01
N SER A 90 5.27 2.03 -14.50
CA SER A 90 3.94 1.99 -13.92
C SER A 90 4.02 2.16 -12.41
N TYR A 91 3.20 3.04 -11.85
CA TYR A 91 3.19 3.36 -10.43
C TYR A 91 1.77 3.59 -9.91
N PHE A 92 1.62 3.43 -8.61
CA PHE A 92 0.46 3.91 -7.87
C PHE A 92 0.71 5.34 -7.40
N GLN A 93 -0.20 6.24 -7.70
CA GLN A 93 -0.26 7.56 -7.10
C GLN A 93 -1.29 7.55 -5.97
N PHE A 94 -0.84 7.63 -4.72
CA PHE A 94 -1.67 7.78 -3.55
C PHE A 94 -1.98 9.26 -3.35
N LEU A 95 -3.25 9.65 -3.40
CA LEU A 95 -3.73 11.00 -3.13
C LEU A 95 -4.44 11.01 -1.77
N PHE A 96 -3.88 11.74 -0.82
CA PHE A 96 -4.43 11.89 0.53
C PHE A 96 -5.44 13.04 0.55
N VAL A 97 -6.73 12.70 0.68
CA VAL A 97 -7.83 13.66 0.43
C VAL A 97 -7.78 14.85 1.38
N GLN A 98 -7.50 14.60 2.66
CA GLN A 98 -7.52 15.64 3.69
C GLN A 98 -6.32 16.59 3.58
N SER A 99 -5.10 16.06 3.39
CA SER A 99 -3.89 16.87 3.26
C SER A 99 -3.69 17.45 1.86
N LYS A 100 -4.40 16.93 0.84
CA LYS A 100 -4.23 17.24 -0.59
C LYS A 100 -2.82 16.97 -1.10
N GLN A 101 -2.09 16.10 -0.41
CA GLN A 101 -0.75 15.68 -0.78
C GLN A 101 -0.81 14.33 -1.47
N SER A 102 0.31 13.96 -2.09
CA SER A 102 0.40 12.72 -2.84
C SER A 102 1.75 12.04 -2.68
N ALA A 103 1.74 10.73 -2.87
CA ALA A 103 2.94 9.91 -2.89
C ALA A 103 2.90 8.89 -4.03
N ASP A 104 4.04 8.64 -4.66
CA ASP A 104 4.16 7.65 -5.74
C ASP A 104 4.91 6.41 -5.27
N VAL A 105 4.35 5.24 -5.60
CA VAL A 105 4.95 3.95 -5.28
C VAL A 105 5.02 3.11 -6.54
N ALA A 106 6.19 2.55 -6.83
CA ALA A 106 6.37 1.67 -7.97
C ALA A 106 5.36 0.52 -7.91
N SER A 107 4.66 0.27 -9.02
CA SER A 107 3.64 -0.77 -9.06
C SER A 107 4.29 -2.13 -9.27
N VAL A 108 3.80 -3.13 -8.54
CA VAL A 108 4.18 -4.55 -8.71
C VAL A 108 2.95 -5.36 -9.14
N ALA A 109 3.17 -6.46 -9.85
CA ALA A 109 2.12 -7.34 -10.37
C ALA A 109 1.06 -7.71 -9.30
N GLY A 110 -0.21 -7.79 -9.69
CA GLY A 110 -1.31 -8.12 -8.76
C GLY A 110 -1.89 -6.88 -8.03
N TRP A 111 -2.23 -5.86 -8.81
CA TRP A 111 -2.43 -4.47 -8.40
C TRP A 111 -3.30 -4.24 -7.16
N GLU A 112 -4.49 -4.82 -7.10
CA GLU A 112 -5.40 -4.66 -5.96
C GLU A 112 -4.76 -5.18 -4.67
N ARG A 113 -4.17 -6.38 -4.74
CA ARG A 113 -3.52 -6.99 -3.57
C ARG A 113 -2.25 -6.25 -3.19
N SER A 114 -1.51 -5.76 -4.18
CA SER A 114 -0.31 -4.93 -3.97
C SER A 114 -0.67 -3.63 -3.25
N MET A 115 -1.72 -2.93 -3.72
CA MET A 115 -2.25 -1.73 -3.07
C MET A 115 -2.64 -2.01 -1.61
N VAL A 116 -3.48 -3.02 -1.36
CA VAL A 116 -3.87 -3.39 0.02
C VAL A 116 -2.65 -3.71 0.87
N SER A 117 -1.68 -4.45 0.31
CA SER A 117 -0.45 -4.81 1.04
C SER A 117 0.35 -3.58 1.41
N PHE A 118 0.50 -2.60 0.52
CA PHE A 118 1.18 -1.33 0.81
C PHE A 118 0.49 -0.57 1.94
N ILE A 119 -0.83 -0.39 1.86
CA ILE A 119 -1.61 0.31 2.90
C ILE A 119 -1.38 -0.35 4.28
N LEU A 120 -1.40 -1.68 4.33
CA LEU A 120 -1.25 -2.45 5.57
C LEU A 120 0.19 -2.46 6.09
N GLN A 121 1.19 -2.60 5.21
CA GLN A 121 2.60 -2.62 5.58
C GLN A 121 3.03 -1.28 6.20
N HIS A 122 2.52 -0.18 5.67
CA HIS A 122 2.79 1.17 6.19
C HIS A 122 1.84 1.59 7.30
N LYS A 123 0.90 0.72 7.70
CA LYS A 123 -0.04 0.95 8.79
C LYS A 123 -0.80 2.27 8.63
N LEU A 124 -1.20 2.59 7.39
CA LEU A 124 -1.90 3.84 7.10
C LEU A 124 -3.26 3.95 7.80
N PHE A 125 -3.80 2.83 8.29
CA PHE A 125 -5.04 2.80 9.05
C PHE A 125 -4.80 2.27 10.47
N ARG A 126 -5.41 2.95 11.45
CA ARG A 126 -5.42 2.55 12.86
C ARG A 126 -6.87 2.59 13.36
N ASN A 127 -7.34 1.49 13.93
CA ASN A 127 -8.72 1.36 14.43
C ASN A 127 -9.79 1.72 13.39
N GLY A 128 -9.55 1.37 12.13
CA GLY A 128 -10.49 1.62 11.05
C GLY A 128 -10.43 3.03 10.43
N LEU A 129 -9.64 3.94 10.99
CA LEU A 129 -9.49 5.32 10.53
C LEU A 129 -8.11 5.54 9.90
N LEU A 130 -8.01 6.50 8.97
CA LEU A 130 -6.72 6.93 8.44
C LEU A 130 -5.87 7.51 9.58
N ASP A 131 -4.65 7.02 9.71
CA ASP A 131 -3.67 7.46 10.69
C ASP A 131 -2.86 8.63 10.10
N ALA A 132 -3.12 9.85 10.57
CA ALA A 132 -2.55 11.08 10.00
C ALA A 132 -1.02 11.10 10.09
N GLU A 133 -0.44 10.67 11.21
CA GLU A 133 1.01 10.62 11.39
C GLU A 133 1.66 9.66 10.40
N ARG A 134 1.03 8.49 10.18
CA ARG A 134 1.52 7.50 9.21
C ARG A 134 1.35 7.95 7.77
N ALA A 135 0.26 8.67 7.48
CA ALA A 135 0.06 9.28 6.18
C ALA A 135 1.15 10.32 5.87
N GLU A 136 1.46 11.21 6.81
CA GLU A 136 2.54 12.19 6.68
C GLU A 136 3.90 11.52 6.52
N GLU A 137 4.23 10.53 7.36
CA GLU A 137 5.46 9.74 7.25
C GLU A 137 5.56 9.07 5.87
N PHE A 138 4.47 8.47 5.39
CA PHE A 138 4.42 7.85 4.08
C PHE A 138 4.69 8.85 2.95
N ILE A 139 4.07 10.02 3.00
CA ILE A 139 4.28 11.08 2.01
C ILE A 139 5.74 11.55 2.02
N LEU A 140 6.34 11.71 3.20
CA LEU A 140 7.74 12.12 3.33
C LEU A 140 8.71 11.07 2.78
N LEU A 141 8.44 9.79 3.01
CA LEU A 141 9.31 8.69 2.58
C LEU A 141 9.25 8.44 1.07
N TYR A 142 8.04 8.48 0.49
CA TYR A 142 7.85 8.11 -0.91
C TYR A 142 7.88 9.31 -1.85
N GLY A 143 7.38 10.48 -1.44
CA GLY A 143 7.33 11.68 -2.27
C GLY A 143 6.67 11.43 -3.64
N THR A 144 7.01 12.21 -4.65
CA THR A 144 6.43 12.10 -6.01
C THR A 144 7.47 11.85 -7.11
N PRO A 145 8.34 10.83 -6.97
CA PRO A 145 9.48 10.63 -7.89
C PRO A 145 9.06 10.34 -9.33
N TYR A 146 7.82 9.90 -9.57
CA TYR A 146 7.36 9.54 -10.90
C TYR A 146 6.45 10.63 -11.48
N SER A 147 5.43 11.05 -10.73
CA SER A 147 4.47 12.08 -11.17
C SER A 147 5.09 13.46 -11.35
N SER A 148 6.26 13.73 -10.75
CA SER A 148 7.04 14.95 -10.98
C SER A 148 7.94 14.90 -12.23
N LEU A 149 8.07 13.75 -12.88
CA LEU A 149 8.85 13.64 -14.11
C LEU A 149 8.13 14.42 -15.22
N LEU A 150 8.92 15.08 -16.07
CA LEU A 150 8.38 15.66 -17.29
C LEU A 150 8.04 14.53 -18.27
N PRO A 151 6.82 14.51 -18.84
CA PRO A 151 6.48 13.57 -19.89
C PRO A 151 7.38 13.82 -21.12
N TYR A 152 7.61 12.76 -21.88
CA TYR A 152 8.28 12.82 -23.17
C TYR A 152 7.43 13.57 -24.20
#